data_AF-A0A0F9LZZ0-F1
#
_entry.id   AF-A0A0F9LZZ0-F1
#
_cell.length_a   1.000
_cell.length_b   1.000
_cell.length_c   1.000
_cell.angle_alpha   90.00
_cell.angle_beta   90.00
_cell.angle_gamma   90.00
#
_symmetry.space_group_name_H-M   'P 1'
#
loop_
_entity.id
_entity.type
_entity.pdbx_description
1 polymer ?
#
loop_
_entity_poly.entity_id
_entity_poly.type
_entity_poly.pdbx_seq_one_letter_code
_entity_poly.pdbx_strand_id
1 'polypeptide(L)'
;MSLRKFLLNVLEKTIIGFSIFVLYSSVLVGILFPMLLIGGLFMFLKIFFWISWYLADPTILSKDIITSWLNSYLHIPFFSSDIWLYLKVIIFIIGLILFISSLIYLVIGFKKKMGIIQESVYKYIRHPQNVSIIIMAFPLFFIGGGFRMGDIVSWVQFIFIMIIYSDIGDIKLKKKYPEEFQLYYENSGLIFPSVLSYRISFYFSAVYNKKLRYPLLLSIYILCIYMLYHLFLVLPFTWIVM
;
A
#
# COMPACT_ATOMS: atom_id res chain seq x y z
N MET A 1 24.31 -27.87 17.13
CA MET A 1 22.92 -27.45 16.84
C MET A 1 22.15 -28.69 16.40
N SER A 2 20.99 -29.01 16.97
CA SER A 2 20.25 -30.23 16.57
C SER A 2 19.69 -30.10 15.15
N LEU A 3 19.59 -31.22 14.42
CA LEU A 3 19.02 -31.27 13.07
C LEU A 3 17.61 -30.64 13.03
N ARG A 4 16.79 -30.90 14.06
CA ARG A 4 15.48 -30.26 14.24
C ARG A 4 15.56 -28.73 14.30
N LYS A 5 16.50 -28.17 15.06
CA LYS A 5 16.69 -26.72 15.17
C LYS A 5 17.19 -26.11 13.86
N PHE A 6 18.02 -26.84 13.10
CA PHE A 6 18.45 -26.43 11.77
C PHE A 6 17.28 -26.40 10.78
N LEU A 7 16.51 -27.49 10.70
CA LEU A 7 15.34 -27.59 9.82
C LEU A 7 14.28 -26.52 10.13
N LEU A 8 13.99 -26.29 11.42
CA LEU A 8 13.05 -25.24 11.84
C LEU A 8 13.53 -23.85 11.42
N ASN A 9 14.82 -23.55 11.56
CA ASN A 9 15.40 -22.26 11.16
C ASN A 9 15.41 -22.08 9.64
N VAL A 10 15.66 -23.14 8.86
CA VAL A 10 15.57 -23.10 7.39
C VAL A 10 14.12 -22.87 6.97
N LEU A 11 13.18 -23.65 7.52
CA LEU A 11 11.75 -23.52 7.24
C LEU A 11 11.23 -22.12 7.58
N GLU A 12 11.56 -21.60 8.76
CA GLU A 12 11.19 -20.25 9.19
C GLU A 12 11.70 -19.18 8.21
N LYS A 13 12.98 -19.23 7.83
CA LYS A 13 13.57 -18.30 6.87
C LYS A 13 12.94 -18.42 5.48
N THR A 14 12.64 -19.64 5.02
CA THR A 14 11.99 -19.88 3.73
C THR A 14 10.56 -19.35 3.73
N ILE A 15 9.80 -19.57 4.80
CA ILE A 15 8.44 -19.03 4.96
C ILE A 15 8.48 -17.51 5.00
N ILE A 16 9.37 -16.91 5.78
CA ILE A 16 9.53 -15.44 5.84
C ILE A 16 9.90 -14.89 4.46
N GLY A 17 10.89 -15.50 3.79
CA GLY A 17 11.32 -15.10 2.46
C GLY A 17 10.20 -15.22 1.42
N PHE A 18 9.43 -16.31 1.47
CA PHE A 18 8.26 -16.52 0.61
C PHE A 18 7.13 -15.52 0.91
N SER A 19 6.81 -15.27 2.18
CA SER A 19 5.80 -14.27 2.57
C SER A 19 6.20 -12.88 2.12
N ILE A 20 7.47 -12.49 2.29
CA ILE A 20 7.99 -11.23 1.77
C ILE A 20 7.88 -11.21 0.25
N PHE A 21 8.29 -12.28 -0.44
CA PHE A 21 8.22 -12.36 -1.88
C PHE A 21 6.79 -12.24 -2.40
N VAL A 22 5.81 -12.97 -1.86
CA VAL A 22 4.39 -12.91 -2.28
C VAL A 22 3.79 -11.54 -1.97
N LEU A 23 4.07 -10.98 -0.78
CA LEU A 23 3.55 -9.68 -0.40
C LEU A 23 4.20 -8.53 -1.20
N TYR A 24 5.49 -8.60 -1.48
CA TYR A 24 6.15 -7.55 -2.26
C TYR A 24 5.92 -7.72 -3.75
N SER A 25 5.86 -8.94 -4.27
CA SER A 25 5.66 -9.18 -5.70
C SER A 25 4.31 -8.68 -6.17
N SER A 26 3.21 -8.96 -5.46
CA SER A 26 1.87 -8.44 -5.80
C SER A 26 1.83 -6.91 -5.85
N VAL A 27 2.44 -6.25 -4.87
CA VAL A 27 2.50 -4.78 -4.80
C VAL A 27 3.44 -4.18 -5.85
N LEU A 28 4.65 -4.75 -6.00
CA LEU A 28 5.58 -4.38 -7.07
C LEU A 28 4.90 -4.53 -8.42
N VAL A 29 4.17 -5.62 -8.63
CA VAL A 29 3.39 -5.87 -9.84
C VAL A 29 2.32 -4.81 -10.02
N GLY A 30 1.48 -4.52 -9.02
CA GLY A 30 0.42 -3.51 -9.17
C GLY A 30 0.93 -2.11 -9.51
N ILE A 31 2.15 -1.76 -9.07
CA ILE A 31 2.69 -0.38 -9.16
C ILE A 31 3.75 -0.25 -10.26
N LEU A 32 4.75 -1.15 -10.25
CA LEU A 32 5.77 -1.17 -11.28
C LEU A 32 5.21 -1.61 -12.61
N PHE A 33 4.15 -2.44 -12.69
CA PHE A 33 3.61 -2.83 -13.99
C PHE A 33 3.14 -1.60 -14.78
N PRO A 34 2.27 -0.70 -14.25
CA PRO A 34 1.93 0.55 -14.93
C PRO A 34 3.14 1.46 -15.22
N MET A 35 4.12 1.54 -14.30
CA MET A 35 5.29 2.42 -14.46
C MET A 35 6.29 1.90 -15.51
N LEU A 36 6.52 0.59 -15.56
CA LEU A 36 7.43 -0.07 -16.49
C LEU A 36 6.78 -0.36 -17.85
N LEU A 37 5.45 -0.23 -17.94
CA LEU A 37 4.69 -0.24 -19.19
C LEU A 37 5.20 0.80 -20.19
N ILE A 38 5.72 1.93 -19.67
CA ILE A 38 6.32 3.02 -20.46
C ILE A 38 7.69 2.60 -21.05
N GLY A 39 8.34 1.55 -20.54
CA GLY A 39 9.71 1.14 -20.88
C GLY A 39 9.88 -0.14 -21.71
N GLY A 40 8.81 -0.77 -22.20
CA GLY A 40 8.90 -1.92 -23.13
C GLY A 40 9.19 -3.30 -22.50
N LEU A 41 9.25 -3.42 -21.17
CA LEU A 41 9.48 -4.71 -20.46
C LEU A 41 8.19 -5.56 -20.34
N PHE A 42 7.39 -5.64 -21.40
CA PHE A 42 5.94 -5.92 -21.32
C PHE A 42 5.57 -7.39 -21.03
N MET A 43 6.23 -8.34 -21.69
CA MET A 43 5.85 -9.76 -21.65
C MET A 43 6.22 -10.44 -20.33
N PHE A 44 7.43 -10.19 -19.84
CA PHE A 44 7.90 -10.76 -18.58
C PHE A 44 7.06 -10.28 -17.40
N LEU A 45 6.75 -8.97 -17.35
CA LEU A 45 5.95 -8.39 -16.28
C LEU A 45 4.49 -8.85 -16.34
N LYS A 46 3.92 -9.11 -17.52
CA LYS A 46 2.56 -9.64 -17.65
C LYS A 46 2.49 -11.05 -17.09
N ILE A 47 3.42 -11.94 -17.44
CA ILE A 47 3.44 -13.31 -16.88
C ILE A 47 3.68 -13.27 -15.37
N PHE A 48 4.63 -12.46 -14.92
CA PHE A 48 4.92 -12.29 -13.50
C PHE A 48 3.73 -11.72 -12.72
N PHE A 49 2.96 -10.83 -13.34
CA PHE A 49 1.71 -10.29 -12.79
C PHE A 49 0.72 -11.43 -12.52
N TRP A 50 0.43 -12.26 -13.52
CA TRP A 50 -0.54 -13.35 -13.34
C TRP A 50 -0.09 -14.38 -12.30
N ILE A 51 1.20 -14.73 -12.29
CA ILE A 51 1.76 -15.69 -11.35
C ILE A 51 1.75 -15.15 -9.92
N SER A 52 2.11 -13.88 -9.70
CA SER A 52 2.14 -13.31 -8.34
C SER A 52 0.75 -13.28 -7.70
N TRP A 53 -0.28 -12.97 -8.50
CA TRP A 53 -1.68 -12.99 -8.07
C TRP A 53 -2.19 -14.38 -7.75
N TYR A 54 -1.84 -15.36 -8.59
CA TYR A 54 -2.18 -16.76 -8.34
C TYR A 54 -1.57 -17.26 -7.03
N LEU A 55 -0.28 -16.99 -6.80
CA LEU A 55 0.43 -17.36 -5.57
C LEU A 55 -0.12 -16.67 -4.31
N ALA A 56 -0.80 -15.53 -4.47
CA ALA A 56 -1.44 -14.82 -3.37
C ALA A 56 -2.86 -15.35 -3.06
N ASP A 57 -3.45 -16.21 -3.89
CA ASP A 57 -4.78 -16.76 -3.65
C ASP A 57 -4.74 -17.86 -2.57
N PRO A 58 -5.46 -17.71 -1.44
CA PRO A 58 -5.53 -18.75 -0.42
C PRO A 58 -6.17 -20.06 -0.91
N THR A 59 -6.88 -20.04 -2.04
CA THR A 59 -7.53 -21.21 -2.65
C THR A 59 -6.68 -21.91 -3.71
N ILE A 60 -5.40 -21.54 -3.85
CA ILE A 60 -4.46 -22.04 -4.87
C ILE A 60 -4.42 -23.57 -5.03
N LEU A 61 -4.63 -24.32 -3.94
CA LEU A 61 -4.58 -25.80 -3.98
C LEU A 61 -5.84 -26.45 -4.57
N SER A 62 -6.91 -25.67 -4.78
CA SER A 62 -8.25 -26.18 -5.14
C SER A 62 -8.80 -25.65 -6.45
N LYS A 63 -8.11 -24.70 -7.10
CA LYS A 63 -8.64 -23.95 -8.24
C LYS A 63 -7.59 -23.65 -9.29
N ASP A 64 -8.01 -23.67 -10.56
CA ASP A 64 -7.20 -23.24 -11.68
C ASP A 64 -6.96 -21.73 -11.64
N ILE A 65 -5.83 -21.28 -12.19
CA ILE A 65 -5.37 -19.87 -12.21
C ILE A 65 -6.41 -18.87 -12.73
N ILE A 66 -7.27 -19.34 -13.64
CA ILE A 66 -8.34 -18.56 -14.29
C ILE A 66 -9.51 -18.31 -13.31
N THR A 67 -9.76 -19.24 -12.40
CA THR A 67 -10.87 -19.20 -11.42
C THR A 67 -10.47 -18.65 -10.05
N SER A 68 -9.27 -18.06 -9.96
CA SER A 68 -8.78 -17.37 -8.77
C SER A 68 -9.61 -16.11 -8.53
N TRP A 69 -10.25 -15.97 -7.36
CA TRP A 69 -11.13 -14.85 -7.05
C TRP A 69 -10.41 -13.49 -7.15
N LEU A 70 -9.09 -13.46 -6.93
CA LEU A 70 -8.26 -12.26 -7.14
C LEU A 70 -8.20 -11.84 -8.61
N ASN A 71 -8.40 -12.75 -9.56
CA ASN A 71 -8.52 -12.47 -10.99
C ASN A 71 -9.96 -12.20 -11.44
N SER A 72 -10.95 -12.27 -10.53
CA SER A 72 -12.34 -11.94 -10.87
C SER A 72 -12.51 -10.44 -11.11
N TYR A 73 -13.44 -10.12 -12.01
CA TYR A 73 -13.65 -8.77 -12.51
C TYR A 73 -15.11 -8.37 -12.33
N LEU A 74 -15.34 -7.16 -11.80
CA LEU A 74 -16.66 -6.54 -11.79
C LEU A 74 -16.69 -5.44 -12.85
N HIS A 75 -17.45 -5.68 -13.90
CA HIS A 75 -17.71 -4.67 -14.91
C HIS A 75 -18.79 -3.71 -14.40
N ILE A 76 -18.40 -2.46 -14.14
CA ILE A 76 -19.34 -1.38 -13.81
C ILE A 76 -19.26 -0.36 -14.94
N PRO A 77 -20.34 -0.12 -15.70
CA PRO A 77 -20.33 0.78 -16.86
C PRO A 77 -19.76 2.17 -16.58
N PHE A 78 -19.96 2.67 -15.35
CA PHE A 78 -19.39 3.93 -14.89
C PHE A 78 -17.85 3.98 -15.03
N PHE A 79 -17.14 2.88 -14.74
CA PHE A 79 -15.68 2.82 -14.84
C PHE A 79 -15.16 2.79 -16.29
N SER A 80 -16.03 2.61 -17.26
CA SER A 80 -15.71 2.74 -18.69
C SER A 80 -16.06 4.12 -19.25
N SER A 81 -16.68 5.01 -18.46
CA SER A 81 -17.10 6.33 -18.93
C SER A 81 -15.94 7.32 -19.04
N ASP A 82 -16.08 8.30 -19.95
CA ASP A 82 -15.14 9.42 -20.08
C ASP A 82 -15.03 10.22 -18.77
N ILE A 83 -16.14 10.35 -18.04
CA ILE A 83 -16.18 11.01 -16.73
C ILE A 83 -15.21 10.34 -15.76
N TRP A 84 -15.19 9.01 -15.72
CA TRP A 84 -14.24 8.26 -14.88
C TRP A 84 -12.79 8.43 -15.35
N LEU A 85 -12.56 8.50 -16.66
CA LEU A 85 -11.23 8.80 -17.20
C LEU A 85 -10.74 10.17 -16.73
N TYR A 86 -11.56 11.22 -16.83
CA TYR A 86 -11.22 12.55 -16.33
C TYR A 86 -10.98 12.55 -14.82
N LEU A 87 -11.81 11.83 -14.05
CA LEU A 87 -11.63 11.72 -12.61
C LEU A 87 -10.30 11.04 -12.25
N LYS A 88 -9.91 9.98 -12.97
CA LYS A 88 -8.60 9.31 -12.80
C LYS A 88 -7.44 10.29 -13.03
N VAL A 89 -7.51 11.06 -14.11
CA VAL A 89 -6.49 12.07 -14.44
C VAL A 89 -6.42 13.15 -13.36
N ILE A 90 -7.57 13.66 -12.89
CA ILE A 90 -7.63 14.67 -11.83
C ILE A 90 -7.00 14.13 -10.53
N ILE A 91 -7.39 12.93 -10.09
CA ILE A 91 -6.82 12.30 -8.88
C ILE A 91 -5.31 12.14 -9.01
N PHE A 92 -4.84 11.67 -10.17
CA PHE A 92 -3.41 11.52 -10.44
C PHE A 92 -2.67 12.86 -10.37
N ILE A 93 -3.19 13.91 -11.02
CA ILE A 93 -2.60 15.25 -11.01
C ILE A 93 -2.56 15.83 -9.60
N ILE A 94 -3.61 15.67 -8.80
CA ILE A 94 -3.64 16.10 -7.39
C ILE A 94 -2.51 15.41 -6.61
N GLY A 95 -2.38 14.08 -6.77
CA GLY A 95 -1.29 13.33 -6.16
C GLY A 95 0.09 13.81 -6.62
N LEU A 96 0.25 14.11 -7.91
CA LEU A 96 1.51 14.60 -8.48
C LEU A 96 1.90 15.98 -7.95
N ILE A 97 0.95 16.92 -7.89
CA ILE A 97 1.17 18.26 -7.33
C ILE A 97 1.60 18.16 -5.86
N LEU A 98 0.91 17.32 -5.08
CA LEU A 98 1.25 17.08 -3.69
C LEU A 98 2.65 16.47 -3.55
N PHE A 99 3.01 15.53 -4.42
CA PHE A 99 4.31 14.88 -4.45
C PHE A 99 5.43 15.89 -4.73
N ILE A 100 5.28 16.67 -5.80
CA ILE A 100 6.26 17.68 -6.22
C ILE A 100 6.43 18.75 -5.14
N SER A 101 5.32 19.27 -4.60
CA SER A 101 5.35 20.24 -3.50
C SER A 101 6.10 19.69 -2.29
N SER A 102 5.75 18.48 -1.85
CA SER A 102 6.42 17.80 -0.72
C SER A 102 7.92 17.61 -0.97
N LEU A 103 8.30 17.23 -2.19
CA LEU A 103 9.70 17.06 -2.57
C LEU A 103 10.48 18.39 -2.57
N ILE A 104 9.87 19.47 -3.05
CA ILE A 104 10.47 20.81 -3.03
C ILE A 104 10.77 21.23 -1.58
N TYR A 105 9.80 21.13 -0.67
CA TYR A 105 10.02 21.46 0.75
C TYR A 105 11.07 20.55 1.41
N LEU A 106 11.12 19.27 1.04
CA LEU A 106 12.16 18.35 1.49
C LEU A 106 13.56 18.82 1.09
N VAL A 107 13.74 19.15 -0.19
CA VAL A 107 15.03 19.61 -0.73
C VAL A 107 15.44 20.95 -0.11
N ILE A 108 14.50 21.89 0.06
CA ILE A 108 14.77 23.18 0.72
C ILE A 108 15.23 22.96 2.15
N GLY A 109 14.55 22.09 2.91
CA GLY A 109 14.93 21.77 4.29
C GLY A 109 16.32 21.17 4.40
N PHE A 110 16.66 20.23 3.50
CA PHE A 110 18.02 19.68 3.43
C PHE A 110 19.08 20.75 3.12
N LYS A 111 18.82 21.64 2.16
CA LYS A 111 19.74 22.73 1.80
C LYS A 111 19.97 23.69 2.97
N LYS A 112 18.93 23.99 3.74
CA LYS A 112 19.00 24.84 4.93
C LYS A 112 19.55 24.14 6.17
N LYS A 113 19.92 22.84 6.07
CA LYS A 113 20.34 22.00 7.20
C LYS A 113 19.33 22.01 8.36
N MET A 114 18.04 22.14 8.05
CA MET A 114 16.99 22.03 9.05
C MET A 114 16.96 20.59 9.57
N GLY A 115 16.82 20.41 10.89
CA GLY A 115 16.75 19.09 11.51
C GLY A 115 15.52 18.32 11.04
N ILE A 116 14.34 18.79 11.48
CA ILE A 116 13.03 18.28 11.05
C ILE A 116 12.30 19.37 10.27
N ILE A 117 11.78 19.02 9.10
CA ILE A 117 10.96 19.91 8.27
C ILE A 117 9.53 19.87 8.80
N GLN A 118 9.03 21.03 9.25
CA GLN A 118 7.68 21.18 9.82
C GLN A 118 6.85 22.26 9.10
N GLU A 119 7.32 22.71 7.93
CA GLU A 119 6.69 23.79 7.16
C GLU A 119 5.69 23.25 6.12
N SER A 120 4.72 24.07 5.72
CA SER A 120 3.76 23.78 4.65
C SER A 120 3.01 22.45 4.86
N VAL A 121 3.03 21.53 3.88
CA VAL A 121 2.37 20.22 3.94
C VAL A 121 2.87 19.37 5.11
N TYR A 122 4.17 19.47 5.43
CA TYR A 122 4.77 18.74 6.53
C TYR A 122 4.21 19.12 7.89
N LYS A 123 3.70 20.35 8.05
CA LYS A 123 3.01 20.77 9.28
C LYS A 123 1.87 19.81 9.67
N TYR A 124 1.17 19.27 8.67
CA TYR A 124 -0.04 18.48 8.88
C TYR A 124 0.20 16.98 8.73
N ILE A 125 1.12 16.57 7.86
CA ILE A 125 1.37 15.17 7.49
C ILE A 125 2.87 14.89 7.53
N ARG A 126 3.30 13.87 8.26
CA ARG A 126 4.74 13.54 8.40
C ARG A 126 5.40 12.98 7.15
N HIS A 127 4.64 12.20 6.37
CA HIS A 127 5.14 11.53 5.17
C HIS A 127 4.31 11.91 3.94
N PRO A 128 4.25 13.19 3.56
CA PRO A 128 3.35 13.65 2.52
C PRO A 128 3.72 13.09 1.14
N GLN A 129 4.98 12.73 0.88
CA GLN A 129 5.36 11.97 -0.32
C GLN A 129 4.63 10.63 -0.40
N ASN A 130 4.61 9.88 0.71
CA ASN A 130 4.00 8.55 0.74
C ASN A 130 2.49 8.64 0.48
N VAL A 131 1.84 9.65 1.07
CA VAL A 131 0.43 9.95 0.80
C VAL A 131 0.21 10.29 -0.67
N SER A 132 1.08 11.12 -1.23
CA SER A 132 1.02 11.50 -2.65
C SER A 132 1.14 10.30 -3.57
N ILE A 133 2.06 9.36 -3.27
CA ILE A 133 2.22 8.12 -4.04
C ILE A 133 0.97 7.25 -3.92
N ILE A 134 0.37 7.13 -2.73
CA ILE A 134 -0.90 6.40 -2.54
C ILE A 134 -2.01 6.99 -3.42
N ILE A 135 -2.13 8.33 -3.46
CA ILE A 135 -3.12 9.04 -4.28
C ILE A 135 -2.85 8.83 -5.77
N MET A 136 -1.60 8.99 -6.22
CA MET A 136 -1.21 8.78 -7.62
C MET A 136 -1.43 7.32 -8.06
N ALA A 137 -1.19 6.35 -7.19
CA ALA A 137 -1.33 4.94 -7.51
C ALA A 137 -2.79 4.50 -7.62
N PHE A 138 -3.70 5.12 -6.86
CA PHE A 138 -5.13 4.78 -6.86
C PHE A 138 -5.76 4.61 -8.25
N PRO A 139 -5.70 5.59 -9.18
CA PRO A 139 -6.31 5.44 -10.51
C PRO A 139 -5.66 4.34 -11.36
N LEU A 140 -4.42 3.94 -11.07
CA LEU A 140 -3.70 2.89 -11.81
C LEU A 140 -4.23 1.49 -11.50
N PHE A 141 -4.95 1.31 -10.40
CA PHE A 141 -5.59 0.03 -10.05
C PHE A 141 -6.93 -0.20 -10.78
N PHE A 142 -7.41 0.76 -11.59
CA PHE A 142 -8.69 0.68 -12.31
C PHE A 142 -8.50 0.72 -13.83
N ILE A 143 -7.76 -0.28 -14.34
CA ILE A 143 -7.48 -0.46 -15.77
C ILE A 143 -8.56 -1.38 -16.37
N GLY A 144 -9.12 -1.00 -17.52
CA GLY A 144 -10.00 -1.89 -18.32
C GLY A 144 -11.51 -1.69 -18.21
N GLY A 145 -12.00 -0.63 -17.55
CA GLY A 145 -13.45 -0.34 -17.51
C GLY A 145 -14.21 -0.93 -16.33
N GLY A 146 -13.52 -1.25 -15.24
CA GLY A 146 -14.05 -1.99 -14.11
C GLY A 146 -12.97 -2.16 -13.06
N PHE A 147 -13.23 -3.01 -12.06
CA PHE A 147 -12.24 -3.34 -11.05
C PHE A 147 -12.07 -4.84 -10.90
N ARG A 148 -10.80 -5.25 -10.82
CA ARG A 148 -10.42 -6.60 -10.46
C ARG A 148 -10.24 -6.67 -8.95
N MET A 149 -10.66 -7.77 -8.32
CA MET A 149 -10.51 -7.90 -6.86
C MET A 149 -9.05 -7.84 -6.42
N GLY A 150 -8.15 -8.43 -7.20
CA GLY A 150 -6.72 -8.33 -6.99
C GLY A 150 -6.26 -6.87 -6.90
N ASP A 151 -6.70 -5.99 -7.80
CA ASP A 151 -6.23 -4.61 -7.82
C ASP A 151 -6.57 -3.87 -6.52
N ILE A 152 -7.76 -4.09 -5.95
CA ILE A 152 -8.15 -3.54 -4.64
C ILE A 152 -7.28 -4.13 -3.52
N VAL A 153 -7.10 -5.45 -3.52
CA VAL A 153 -6.26 -6.14 -2.51
C VAL A 153 -4.83 -5.59 -2.54
N SER A 154 -4.25 -5.42 -3.73
CA SER A 154 -2.91 -4.84 -3.90
C SER A 154 -2.86 -3.39 -3.44
N TRP A 155 -3.88 -2.60 -3.72
CA TRP A 155 -3.90 -1.21 -3.28
C TRP A 155 -3.97 -1.10 -1.75
N VAL A 156 -4.80 -1.91 -1.09
CA VAL A 156 -4.87 -1.97 0.38
C VAL A 156 -3.52 -2.43 0.96
N GLN A 157 -2.91 -3.46 0.36
CA GLN A 157 -1.61 -3.97 0.77
C GLN A 157 -0.50 -2.93 0.55
N PHE A 158 -0.57 -2.18 -0.54
CA PHE A 158 0.36 -1.08 -0.81
C PHE A 158 0.28 0.00 0.27
N ILE A 159 -0.94 0.44 0.63
CA ILE A 159 -1.14 1.40 1.73
C ILE A 159 -0.51 0.87 3.02
N PHE A 160 -0.69 -0.42 3.33
CA PHE A 160 -0.12 -1.03 4.52
C PHE A 160 1.41 -1.00 4.51
N ILE A 161 2.05 -1.34 3.39
CA ILE A 161 3.51 -1.24 3.23
C ILE A 161 3.99 0.21 3.38
N MET A 162 3.26 1.18 2.81
CA MET A 162 3.59 2.60 2.93
C MET A 162 3.52 3.09 4.38
N ILE A 163 2.53 2.61 5.17
CA ILE A 163 2.44 2.89 6.61
C ILE A 163 3.68 2.32 7.35
N ILE A 164 4.05 1.07 7.09
CA ILE A 164 5.22 0.44 7.71
C ILE A 164 6.50 1.22 7.36
N TYR A 165 6.65 1.59 6.09
CA TYR A 165 7.80 2.34 5.61
C TYR A 165 7.89 3.72 6.27
N SER A 166 6.77 4.43 6.38
CA SER A 166 6.66 5.69 7.14
C SER A 166 7.06 5.52 8.61
N ASP A 167 6.62 4.44 9.27
CA ASP A 167 6.97 4.18 10.67
C ASP A 167 8.47 3.94 10.88
N ILE A 168 9.10 3.21 9.95
CA ILE A 168 10.56 3.01 9.98
C ILE A 168 11.28 4.35 9.84
N GLY A 169 10.78 5.24 8.97
CA GLY A 169 11.24 6.62 8.85
C GLY A 169 11.12 7.39 10.17
N ASP A 170 9.95 7.35 10.79
CA ASP A 170 9.67 7.99 12.09
C ASP A 170 10.60 7.46 13.20
N ILE A 171 10.90 6.17 13.22
CA ILE A 171 11.87 5.59 14.18
C ILE A 171 13.26 6.18 14.00
N LYS A 172 13.73 6.32 12.75
CA LYS A 172 15.03 6.91 12.45
C LYS A 172 15.07 8.39 12.86
N LEU A 173 14.01 9.14 12.56
CA LEU A 173 13.89 10.55 12.95
C LEU A 173 13.85 10.72 14.46
N LYS A 174 13.05 9.92 15.19
CA LYS A 174 13.00 9.94 16.66
C LYS A 174 14.36 9.68 17.29
N LYS A 175 15.16 8.77 16.73
CA LYS A 175 16.52 8.50 17.22
C LYS A 175 17.47 9.68 16.99
N LYS A 176 17.28 10.43 15.90
CA LYS A 176 18.16 11.54 15.51
C LYS A 176 17.80 12.87 16.16
N TYR A 177 16.50 13.13 16.39
CA TYR A 177 15.96 14.39 16.87
C TYR A 177 14.84 14.14 17.90
N PRO A 178 15.13 13.61 19.10
CA PRO A 178 14.11 13.06 19.99
C PRO A 178 13.07 14.08 20.46
N GLU A 179 13.51 15.28 20.88
CA GLU A 179 12.64 16.33 21.42
C GLU A 179 11.82 17.01 20.31
N GLU A 180 12.49 17.47 19.26
CA GLU A 180 11.84 18.09 18.09
C GLU A 180 10.84 17.14 17.43
N PHE A 181 11.19 15.85 17.33
CA PHE A 181 10.33 14.85 16.72
C PHE A 181 9.10 14.55 17.58
N GLN A 182 9.23 14.58 18.91
CA GLN A 182 8.08 14.37 19.79
C GLN A 182 7.05 15.50 19.61
N LEU A 183 7.50 16.75 19.62
CA LEU A 183 6.64 17.92 19.34
C LEU A 183 6.04 17.86 17.93
N TYR A 184 6.83 17.46 16.94
CA TYR A 184 6.35 17.28 15.58
C TYR A 184 5.28 16.18 15.48
N TYR A 185 5.50 15.05 16.15
CA TYR A 185 4.62 13.89 16.15
C TYR A 185 3.25 14.22 16.75
N GLU A 186 3.20 15.05 17.78
CA GLU A 186 1.96 15.50 18.44
C GLU A 186 1.14 16.46 17.56
N ASN A 187 1.79 17.27 16.74
CA ASN A 187 1.14 18.29 15.92
C ASN A 187 0.75 17.83 14.50
N SER A 188 1.34 16.72 14.03
CA SER A 188 1.14 16.18 12.68
C SER A 188 0.50 14.79 12.73
N GLY A 189 -0.14 14.37 11.64
CA GLY A 189 -0.55 12.98 11.47
C GLY A 189 0.41 12.19 10.58
N LEU A 190 0.28 10.86 10.57
CA LEU A 190 1.18 10.00 9.79
C LEU A 190 0.90 10.11 8.27
N ILE A 191 -0.35 9.89 7.90
CA ILE A 191 -0.88 9.91 6.52
C ILE A 191 -2.05 10.90 6.44
N PHE A 192 -2.97 10.82 7.39
CA PHE A 192 -4.09 11.77 7.49
C PHE A 192 -3.70 12.97 8.36
N PRO A 193 -4.22 14.18 8.09
CA PRO A 193 -3.94 15.37 8.88
C PRO A 193 -4.37 15.21 10.34
N SER A 194 -3.65 15.87 11.25
CA SER A 194 -3.79 15.74 12.71
C SER A 194 -5.16 16.11 13.28
N VAL A 195 -6.01 16.81 12.51
CA VAL A 195 -7.37 17.20 12.92
C VAL A 195 -8.22 16.00 13.35
N LEU A 196 -8.00 14.82 12.75
CA LEU A 196 -8.65 13.56 13.17
C LEU A 196 -7.88 12.79 14.26
N SER A 197 -6.57 13.03 14.39
CA SER A 197 -5.67 12.24 15.24
C SER A 197 -5.82 12.54 16.72
N TYR A 198 -6.10 13.80 17.10
CA TYR A 198 -6.01 14.21 18.51
C TYR A 198 -6.98 13.46 19.43
N ARG A 199 -8.24 13.26 19.01
CA ARG A 199 -9.22 12.52 19.82
C ARG A 199 -9.04 11.00 19.75
N ILE A 200 -8.68 10.45 18.59
CA ILE A 200 -8.58 9.00 18.40
C ILE A 200 -7.29 8.45 19.01
N SER A 201 -6.17 9.19 18.94
CA SER A 201 -4.87 8.70 19.44
C SER A 201 -4.82 8.49 20.95
N PHE A 202 -5.64 9.22 21.72
CA PHE A 202 -5.72 9.05 23.17
C PHE A 202 -6.39 7.72 23.56
N TYR A 203 -7.49 7.36 22.86
CA TYR A 203 -8.20 6.10 23.09
C TYR A 203 -7.50 4.89 22.46
N PHE A 204 -6.80 5.08 21.35
CA PHE A 204 -5.96 4.06 20.73
C PHE A 204 -4.54 4.05 21.31
N SER A 205 -4.40 3.98 22.64
CA SER A 205 -3.08 3.81 23.29
C SER A 205 -2.37 2.52 22.83
N ALA A 206 -3.12 1.53 22.37
CA ALA A 206 -2.59 0.33 21.70
C ALA A 206 -1.84 0.63 20.38
N VAL A 207 -2.20 1.71 19.67
CA VAL A 207 -1.45 2.21 18.49
C VAL A 207 -0.15 2.89 18.92
N TYR A 208 -0.10 3.45 20.14
CA TYR A 208 1.11 4.00 20.73
C TYR A 208 2.09 2.92 21.22
N ASN A 209 1.58 1.76 21.66
CA ASN A 209 2.41 0.59 21.92
C ASN A 209 2.84 -0.05 20.59
N LYS A 210 4.05 0.30 20.13
CA LYS A 210 4.63 -0.18 18.87
C LYS A 210 4.55 -1.69 18.67
N LYS A 211 4.55 -2.48 19.76
CA LYS A 211 4.42 -3.94 19.70
C LYS A 211 3.03 -4.40 19.26
N LEU A 212 1.97 -3.67 19.61
CA LEU A 212 0.59 -4.01 19.27
C LEU A 212 0.13 -3.40 17.95
N ARG A 213 0.78 -2.31 17.51
CA ARG A 213 0.42 -1.62 16.27
C ARG A 213 0.50 -2.50 15.03
N TYR A 214 1.59 -3.25 14.81
CA TYR A 214 1.73 -4.09 13.63
C TYR A 214 0.74 -5.28 13.61
N PRO A 215 0.55 -6.02 14.74
CA PRO A 215 -0.53 -7.00 14.83
C PRO A 215 -1.92 -6.41 14.57
N LEU A 216 -2.22 -5.21 15.08
CA LEU A 216 -3.49 -4.53 14.85
C LEU A 216 -3.67 -4.18 13.38
N LEU A 217 -2.68 -3.56 12.74
CA LEU A 217 -2.75 -3.22 11.32
C LEU A 217 -2.83 -4.47 10.44
N LEU A 218 -2.11 -5.55 10.79
CA LEU A 218 -2.24 -6.84 10.12
C LEU A 218 -3.66 -7.42 10.29
N SER A 219 -4.25 -7.29 11.49
CA SER A 219 -5.62 -7.73 11.75
C SER A 219 -6.63 -6.92 10.94
N ILE A 220 -6.45 -5.60 10.83
CA ILE A 220 -7.25 -4.72 9.96
C ILE A 220 -7.08 -5.14 8.50
N TYR A 221 -5.86 -5.43 8.06
CA TYR A 221 -5.61 -5.92 6.70
C TYR A 221 -6.36 -7.23 6.44
N ILE A 222 -6.22 -8.23 7.32
CA ILE A 222 -6.93 -9.52 7.21
C ILE A 222 -8.45 -9.29 7.18
N LEU A 223 -8.97 -8.42 8.05
CA LEU A 223 -10.39 -8.07 8.08
C LEU A 223 -10.84 -7.43 6.77
N CYS A 224 -10.06 -6.51 6.20
CA CYS A 224 -10.36 -5.92 4.89
C CYS A 224 -10.40 -6.98 3.79
N ILE A 225 -9.42 -7.90 3.74
CA ILE A 225 -9.41 -8.99 2.77
C ILE A 225 -10.62 -9.90 2.95
N TYR A 226 -10.98 -10.23 4.19
CA TYR A 226 -12.16 -11.03 4.50
C TYR A 226 -13.46 -10.35 4.03
N MET A 227 -13.61 -9.05 4.30
CA MET A 227 -14.76 -8.26 3.84
C MET A 227 -14.85 -8.20 2.31
N LEU A 228 -13.70 -8.02 1.63
CA LEU A 228 -13.64 -8.04 0.16
C LEU A 228 -14.04 -9.42 -0.39
N TYR A 229 -13.58 -10.50 0.24
CA TYR A 229 -13.97 -11.85 -0.14
C TYR A 229 -15.48 -12.08 0.01
N HIS A 230 -16.09 -11.62 1.09
CA HIS A 230 -17.56 -11.68 1.24
C HIS A 230 -18.30 -10.86 0.18
N LEU A 231 -17.78 -9.67 -0.13
CA LEU A 231 -18.32 -8.84 -1.21
C LEU A 231 -18.23 -9.55 -2.58
N PHE A 232 -17.14 -10.31 -2.81
CA PHE A 232 -16.99 -11.18 -3.98
C PHE A 232 -18.08 -12.26 -4.04
N LEU A 233 -18.45 -12.88 -2.92
CA LEU A 233 -19.49 -13.91 -2.88
C LEU A 233 -20.90 -13.38 -3.16
N VAL A 234 -21.16 -12.10 -2.88
CA VAL A 234 -22.49 -11.50 -3.00
C VAL A 234 -22.72 -10.82 -4.36
N LEU A 235 -21.69 -10.17 -4.92
CA LEU A 235 -21.81 -9.42 -6.15
C LEU A 235 -21.57 -10.29 -7.40
N PRO A 236 -22.11 -9.90 -8.57
CA PRO A 236 -22.02 -10.67 -9.80
C PRO A 236 -20.65 -10.50 -10.47
N PHE A 237 -19.59 -10.98 -9.82
CA PHE A 237 -18.25 -11.01 -10.41
C PHE A 237 -18.20 -12.01 -11.57
N THR A 238 -17.58 -11.59 -12.67
CA THR A 238 -17.32 -12.43 -13.83
C THR A 238 -15.85 -12.83 -13.85
N TRP A 239 -15.57 -14.07 -14.21
CA TRP A 239 -14.21 -14.52 -14.50
C TRP A 239 -13.75 -13.92 -15.83
N ILE A 240 -12.50 -13.46 -15.92
CA ILE A 240 -11.92 -13.06 -17.20
C ILE A 240 -11.73 -14.35 -18.01
N VAL A 241 -12.64 -14.61 -18.94
CA VAL A 241 -12.45 -15.59 -20.00
C VAL A 241 -11.61 -14.87 -21.06
N MET A 242 -10.30 -15.14 -21.06
CA MET A 242 -9.42 -14.70 -22.16
C MET A 242 -9.71 -15.49 -23.43
#